data_AF-A0A519L403-F1
#
_entry.id   AF-A0A519L403-F1
#
_cell.length_a   1.000
_cell.length_b   1.000
_cell.length_c   1.000
_cell.angle_alpha   90.00
_cell.angle_beta   90.00
_cell.angle_gamma   90.00
#
_symmetry.space_group_name_H-M   'P 1'
#
loop_
_entity.id
_entity.type
_entity.pdbx_description
1 polymer ?
#
loop_
_entity_poly.entity_id
_entity_poly.type
_entity_poly.pdbx_seq_one_letter_code
_entity_poly.pdbx_strand_id
1 'polypeptide(L)'
;RIPGEDRLTLICPTETRDNARSHAVAEALASSNGPIGKVEYVDVRQSMRNGGGPACLRLRVVLNEAELAATNPNMRLTDELHGALSVWGATWYRDRLGVADLADPALLDESRGALDELTAILGLGSGFYPFQRD
;
A
#
# COMPACT_ATOMS: atom_id res chain seq x y z
N ARG A 1 -6.90 0.47 23.46
CA ARG A 1 -8.05 1.32 23.10
C ARG A 1 -7.76 1.88 21.72
N ILE A 2 -8.67 1.81 20.75
CA ILE A 2 -8.43 2.40 19.43
C ILE A 2 -8.54 3.93 19.60
N PRO A 3 -7.59 4.74 19.12
CA PRO A 3 -7.74 6.19 19.17
C PRO A 3 -8.99 6.62 18.39
N GLY A 4 -9.94 7.28 19.06
CA GLY A 4 -11.13 7.88 18.42
C GLY A 4 -12.33 6.96 18.18
N GLU A 5 -12.24 5.65 18.46
CA GLU A 5 -13.33 4.69 18.21
C GLU A 5 -13.42 3.65 19.34
N ASP A 6 -14.64 3.22 19.66
CA ASP A 6 -14.89 2.24 20.74
C ASP A 6 -14.73 0.77 20.27
N ARG A 7 -14.76 0.52 18.95
CA ARG A 7 -14.78 -0.81 18.34
C ARG A 7 -13.83 -0.92 17.14
N LEU A 8 -13.46 -2.15 16.79
CA LEU A 8 -12.55 -2.46 15.68
C LEU A 8 -13.18 -2.15 14.31
N THR A 9 -12.32 -1.86 13.33
CA THR A 9 -12.69 -1.72 11.92
C THR A 9 -12.22 -2.94 11.14
N LEU A 10 -13.10 -3.52 10.33
CA LEU A 10 -12.73 -4.55 9.36
C LEU A 10 -12.48 -3.89 7.99
N ILE A 11 -11.24 -3.98 7.48
CA ILE A 11 -10.89 -3.51 6.13
C ILE A 11 -11.09 -4.65 5.14
N CYS A 12 -11.99 -4.50 4.18
CA CYS A 12 -12.31 -5.49 3.16
C CYS A 12 -12.06 -4.95 1.75
N PRO A 13 -11.72 -5.82 0.76
CA PRO A 13 -11.73 -5.42 -0.63
C PRO A 13 -13.16 -5.20 -1.13
N THR A 14 -13.34 -4.40 -2.19
CA THR A 14 -14.66 -4.18 -2.82
C THR A 14 -15.36 -5.47 -3.25
N GLU A 15 -14.61 -6.51 -3.58
CA GLU A 15 -15.10 -7.84 -3.94
C GLU A 15 -15.90 -8.50 -2.80
N THR A 16 -15.59 -8.18 -1.54
CA THR A 16 -16.40 -8.61 -0.38
C THR A 16 -17.78 -7.96 -0.40
N ARG A 17 -17.87 -6.67 -0.73
CA ARG A 17 -19.14 -5.93 -0.86
C ARG A 17 -19.94 -6.42 -2.06
N ASP A 18 -19.27 -6.64 -3.19
CA ASP A 18 -19.91 -6.98 -4.45
C ASP A 18 -20.40 -8.45 -4.48
N ASN A 19 -19.88 -9.32 -3.59
CA ASN A 19 -20.42 -10.65 -3.35
C ASN A 19 -21.47 -10.65 -2.23
N ALA A 20 -22.74 -10.88 -2.57
CA ALA A 20 -23.86 -10.83 -1.63
C ALA A 20 -23.68 -11.69 -0.36
N ARG A 21 -23.06 -12.87 -0.47
CA ARG A 21 -22.86 -13.77 0.68
C ARG A 21 -21.77 -13.23 1.61
N SER A 22 -20.65 -12.81 1.04
CA SER A 22 -19.54 -12.23 1.80
C SER A 22 -19.92 -10.90 2.44
N HIS A 23 -20.66 -10.06 1.72
CA HIS A 23 -21.17 -8.79 2.22
C HIS A 23 -22.10 -9.01 3.41
N ALA A 24 -23.08 -9.92 3.30
CA ALA A 24 -23.98 -10.23 4.40
C ALA A 24 -23.24 -10.67 5.68
N VAL A 25 -22.17 -11.45 5.54
CA VAL A 25 -21.33 -11.85 6.69
C VAL A 25 -20.59 -10.65 7.28
N ALA A 26 -19.98 -9.81 6.44
CA ALA A 26 -19.23 -8.63 6.90
C ALA A 26 -20.15 -7.64 7.66
N GLU A 27 -21.33 -7.35 7.11
CA GLU A 27 -22.31 -6.46 7.74
C GLU A 27 -22.87 -7.06 9.03
N ALA A 28 -23.16 -8.36 9.07
CA ALA A 28 -23.62 -9.04 10.28
C ALA A 28 -22.57 -8.98 11.41
N LEU A 29 -21.27 -9.04 11.09
CA LEU A 29 -20.20 -8.87 12.07
C LEU A 29 -20.21 -7.46 12.65
N ALA A 30 -20.34 -6.42 11.82
CA ALA A 30 -20.39 -5.03 12.26
C ALA A 30 -21.65 -4.70 13.08
N SER A 31 -22.80 -5.28 12.71
CA SER A 31 -24.08 -5.06 13.41
C SER A 31 -24.22 -5.90 14.70
N SER A 32 -23.30 -6.84 14.96
CA SER A 32 -23.32 -7.65 16.18
C SER A 32 -22.91 -6.85 17.42
N ASN A 33 -23.02 -7.44 18.61
CA ASN A 33 -22.40 -6.92 19.84
C ASN A 33 -20.91 -7.32 19.97
N GLY A 34 -20.29 -7.80 18.88
CA GLY A 34 -18.90 -8.22 18.83
C GLY A 34 -17.90 -7.06 18.72
N PRO A 35 -16.59 -7.37 18.62
CA PRO A 35 -15.55 -6.37 18.66
C PRO A 35 -15.47 -5.50 17.39
N ILE A 36 -15.95 -5.98 16.23
CA ILE A 36 -15.97 -5.22 14.98
C ILE A 36 -17.19 -4.31 14.96
N GLY A 37 -17.01 -3.00 14.87
CA GLY A 37 -18.09 -2.02 14.84
C GLY A 37 -18.39 -1.43 13.46
N LYS A 38 -17.46 -1.55 12.51
CA LYS A 38 -17.66 -1.09 11.14
C LYS A 38 -16.83 -1.89 10.13
N VAL A 39 -17.28 -1.88 8.88
CA VAL A 39 -16.56 -2.41 7.72
C VAL A 39 -16.23 -1.26 6.79
N GLU A 40 -14.96 -1.16 6.39
CA GLU A 40 -14.51 -0.22 5.36
C GLU A 40 -14.12 -1.04 4.12
N TYR A 41 -14.62 -0.62 2.96
CA TYR A 41 -14.36 -1.29 1.69
C TYR A 41 -13.38 -0.47 0.85
N VAL A 42 -12.26 -1.08 0.48
CA VAL A 42 -11.18 -0.45 -0.31
C VAL A 42 -11.06 -1.08 -1.69
N ASP A 43 -10.86 -0.26 -2.71
CA ASP A 43 -10.60 -0.74 -4.07
C ASP A 43 -9.11 -1.03 -4.24
N VAL A 44 -8.79 -2.32 -4.28
CA VAL A 44 -7.44 -2.84 -4.54
C VAL A 44 -7.47 -3.87 -5.68
N ARG A 45 -8.37 -3.68 -6.66
CA ARG A 45 -8.65 -4.67 -7.72
C ARG A 45 -7.39 -5.14 -8.47
N GLN A 46 -6.41 -4.26 -8.68
CA GLN A 46 -5.16 -4.65 -9.35
C GLN A 46 -4.36 -5.68 -8.51
N SER A 47 -4.32 -5.51 -7.19
CA SER A 47 -3.67 -6.47 -6.30
C SER A 47 -4.52 -7.75 -6.17
N MET A 48 -5.84 -7.62 -6.07
CA MET A 48 -6.77 -8.75 -5.97
C MET A 48 -6.71 -9.67 -7.19
N ARG A 49 -6.53 -9.12 -8.40
CA ARG A 49 -6.31 -9.91 -9.63
C ARG A 49 -5.07 -10.79 -9.57
N ASN A 50 -4.11 -10.47 -8.69
CA ASN A 50 -2.92 -11.25 -8.41
C ASN A 50 -2.96 -11.94 -7.04
N GLY A 51 -4.15 -12.07 -6.42
CA GLY A 51 -4.37 -12.75 -5.14
C GLY A 51 -4.03 -11.94 -3.88
N GLY A 52 -3.73 -10.64 -4.01
CA GLY A 52 -3.40 -9.77 -2.89
C GLY A 52 -4.59 -8.95 -2.39
N GLY A 53 -5.13 -9.31 -1.22
CA GLY A 53 -6.12 -8.48 -0.51
C GLY A 53 -5.49 -7.35 0.32
N PRO A 54 -6.30 -6.51 1.00
CA PRO A 54 -5.79 -5.40 1.81
C PRO A 54 -4.79 -5.82 2.88
N ALA A 55 -4.98 -7.00 3.47
CA ALA A 55 -4.05 -7.54 4.47
C ALA A 55 -2.71 -8.00 3.88
N CYS A 56 -2.67 -8.36 2.60
CA CYS A 56 -1.46 -8.81 1.89
C CYS A 56 -0.53 -7.63 1.54
N LEU A 57 -1.09 -6.42 1.41
CA LEU A 57 -0.34 -5.21 1.07
C LEU A 57 0.32 -4.53 2.28
N ARG A 58 0.26 -5.14 3.48
CA ARG A 58 0.75 -4.50 4.70
C ARG A 58 1.42 -5.46 5.70
N LEU A 59 2.58 -5.05 6.19
CA LEU A 59 3.27 -5.69 7.31
C LEU A 59 2.91 -4.96 8.61
N ARG A 60 2.43 -5.70 9.61
CA ARG A 60 2.19 -5.13 10.96
C ARG A 60 3.47 -5.25 11.77
N VAL A 61 4.00 -4.12 12.21
CA VAL A 61 5.17 -4.04 13.10
C VAL A 61 4.75 -3.25 14.34
N VAL A 62 4.80 -3.89 15.51
CA VAL A 62 4.51 -3.23 16.78
C VAL A 62 5.80 -2.59 17.27
N LEU A 63 5.75 -1.28 17.56
CA LEU A 63 6.88 -0.49 18.00
C LEU A 63 6.48 0.34 19.22
N ASN A 64 7.39 0.46 20.18
CA ASN A 64 7.30 1.51 21.21
C ASN A 64 7.79 2.86 20.66
N GLU A 65 7.70 3.93 21.45
CA GLU A 65 8.07 5.29 21.00
C GLU A 65 9.53 5.42 20.58
N ALA A 66 10.46 4.79 21.32
CA ALA A 66 11.89 4.84 21.00
C ALA A 66 12.21 4.04 19.73
N GLU A 67 11.60 2.86 19.56
CA GLU A 67 11.73 2.04 18.35
C GLU A 67 11.12 2.76 17.14
N LEU A 68 9.95 3.37 17.30
CA LEU A 68 9.33 4.19 16.28
C LEU A 68 10.28 5.33 15.90
N ALA A 69 10.81 6.08 16.87
CA ALA A 69 11.77 7.17 16.64
C ALA A 69 13.04 6.73 15.91
N ALA A 70 13.46 5.48 16.07
CA ALA A 70 14.61 4.91 15.37
C ALA A 70 14.33 4.47 13.92
N THR A 71 13.07 4.40 13.49
CA THR A 71 12.72 4.11 12.09
C THR A 71 13.10 5.27 11.16
N ASN A 72 13.29 4.99 9.87
CA ASN A 72 13.49 6.02 8.86
C ASN A 72 12.26 6.94 8.82
N PRO A 73 12.37 8.22 9.22
CA PRO A 73 11.22 9.14 9.26
C PRO A 73 10.64 9.41 7.88
N ASN A 74 11.44 9.31 6.81
CA ASN A 74 11.00 9.53 5.44
C ASN A 74 10.12 8.40 4.88
N MET A 75 9.97 7.30 5.63
CA MET A 75 9.05 6.20 5.29
C MET A 75 7.74 6.26 6.09
N ARG A 76 7.54 7.30 6.91
CA ARG A 76 6.27 7.52 7.61
C ARG A 76 5.32 8.27 6.67
N LEU A 77 4.15 7.70 6.45
CA LEU A 77 3.15 8.33 5.59
C LEU A 77 2.65 9.63 6.22
N THR A 78 2.90 10.73 5.53
CA THR A 78 2.31 12.06 5.76
C THR A 78 1.64 12.54 4.48
N ASP A 79 0.89 13.64 4.53
CA ASP A 79 0.27 14.23 3.35
C ASP A 79 1.32 14.67 2.31
N GLU A 80 2.48 15.16 2.78
CA GLU A 80 3.60 15.53 1.92
C GLU A 80 4.20 14.32 1.21
N LEU A 81 4.48 13.23 1.95
CA LEU A 81 5.01 12.00 1.36
C LEU A 81 3.99 11.39 0.38
N HIS A 82 2.71 11.37 0.76
CA HIS A 82 1.65 10.89 -0.13
C HIS A 82 1.59 11.71 -1.43
N GLY A 83 1.68 13.04 -1.35
CA GLY A 83 1.73 13.92 -2.52
C GLY A 83 2.95 13.64 -3.41
N ALA A 84 4.13 13.52 -2.81
CA ALA A 84 5.36 13.20 -3.54
C ALA A 84 5.27 11.84 -4.23
N LEU A 85 4.81 10.79 -3.55
CA LEU A 85 4.63 9.45 -4.12
C LEU A 85 3.56 9.42 -5.21
N SER A 86 2.52 10.26 -5.11
CA SER A 86 1.49 10.38 -6.14
C SER A 86 2.05 10.99 -7.43
N VAL A 87 2.85 12.06 -7.31
CA VAL A 87 3.54 12.67 -8.46
C VAL A 87 4.56 11.71 -9.06
N TRP A 88 5.38 11.07 -8.23
CA TRP A 88 6.33 10.06 -8.65
C TRP A 88 5.65 8.92 -9.43
N GLY A 89 4.55 8.37 -8.90
CA GLY A 89 3.77 7.34 -9.55
C GLY A 89 3.23 7.80 -10.92
N ALA A 90 2.66 8.99 -10.97
CA ALA A 90 2.11 9.56 -12.22
C ALA A 90 3.20 9.87 -13.27
N THR A 91 4.43 10.17 -12.85
CA THR A 91 5.56 10.43 -13.75
C THR A 91 6.11 9.15 -14.37
N TRP A 92 6.25 8.08 -13.58
CA TRP A 92 7.02 6.90 -13.99
C TRP A 92 6.18 5.70 -14.43
N TYR A 93 4.93 5.56 -13.95
CA TYR A 93 4.15 4.37 -14.23
C TYR A 93 3.39 4.49 -15.56
N ARG A 94 3.48 3.43 -16.38
CA ARG A 94 2.64 3.28 -17.56
C ARG A 94 1.21 2.93 -17.15
N ASP A 95 0.22 3.52 -17.81
CA ASP A 95 -1.20 3.18 -17.60
C ASP A 95 -1.56 1.75 -18.06
N ARG A 96 -0.73 1.18 -18.95
CA ARG A 96 -0.87 -0.18 -19.48
C ARG A 96 0.50 -0.83 -19.59
N LEU A 97 0.58 -2.09 -19.15
CA LEU A 97 1.77 -2.92 -19.27
C LEU A 97 1.35 -4.35 -19.62
N GLY A 98 1.83 -4.85 -20.75
CA GLY A 98 1.69 -6.23 -21.20
C GLY A 98 3.02 -6.98 -21.16
N VAL A 99 2.95 -8.30 -21.38
CA VAL A 99 4.14 -9.17 -21.33
C VAL A 99 5.19 -8.80 -22.38
N ALA A 100 4.76 -8.39 -23.57
CA ALA A 100 5.67 -7.99 -24.64
C ALA A 100 6.44 -6.70 -24.32
N ASP A 101 5.85 -5.81 -23.51
CA ASP A 101 6.48 -4.56 -23.10
C ASP A 101 7.66 -4.80 -22.14
N LEU A 102 7.74 -5.98 -21.52
CA LEU A 102 8.89 -6.35 -20.69
C LEU A 102 10.20 -6.48 -21.49
N ALA A 103 10.11 -6.59 -22.81
CA ALA A 103 11.27 -6.60 -23.71
C ALA A 103 11.68 -5.20 -24.19
N ASP A 104 10.90 -4.17 -23.86
CA ASP A 104 11.20 -2.78 -24.22
C ASP A 104 12.37 -2.25 -23.38
N PRO A 105 13.53 -1.89 -23.97
CA PRO A 105 14.64 -1.34 -23.22
C PRO A 105 14.30 -0.01 -22.53
N ALA A 106 13.34 0.76 -23.05
CA ALA A 106 12.91 1.99 -22.37
C ALA A 106 12.29 1.71 -20.99
N LEU A 107 11.61 0.58 -20.82
CA LEU A 107 11.04 0.19 -19.53
C LEU A 107 12.13 -0.01 -18.46
N LEU A 108 13.32 -0.48 -18.86
CA LEU A 108 14.46 -0.63 -17.94
C LEU A 108 14.96 0.72 -17.46
N ASP A 109 15.14 1.68 -18.38
CA ASP A 109 15.61 3.02 -18.07
C ASP A 109 14.60 3.78 -17.21
N GLU A 110 13.31 3.70 -17.55
CA GLU A 110 12.18 4.21 -16.76
C GLU A 110 12.19 3.64 -15.34
N SER A 111 12.33 2.31 -15.22
CA SER A 111 12.32 1.63 -13.91
C SER A 111 13.50 2.05 -13.04
N ARG A 112 14.70 2.19 -13.63
CA ARG A 112 15.89 2.63 -12.90
C ARG A 112 15.76 4.08 -12.44
N GLY A 113 15.32 4.98 -13.33
CA GLY A 113 15.06 6.38 -13.00
C GLY A 113 14.01 6.52 -11.89
N ALA A 114 12.91 5.75 -11.98
CA ALA A 114 11.89 5.72 -10.96
C ALA A 114 12.43 5.27 -9.59
N LEU A 115 13.25 4.21 -9.56
CA LEU A 115 13.84 3.70 -8.32
C LEU A 115 14.89 4.65 -7.74
N ASP A 116 15.69 5.32 -8.58
CA ASP A 116 16.61 6.37 -8.14
C ASP A 116 15.87 7.51 -7.45
N GLU A 117 14.84 8.06 -8.11
CA GLU A 117 14.03 9.13 -7.52
C GLU A 117 13.33 8.67 -6.24
N LEU A 118 12.78 7.44 -6.22
CA LEU A 118 12.13 6.90 -5.02
C LEU A 118 13.10 6.76 -3.84
N THR A 119 14.34 6.32 -4.08
CA THR A 119 15.35 6.24 -3.00
C THR A 119 15.73 7.61 -2.47
N ALA A 120 15.72 8.65 -3.31
CA ALA A 120 15.91 10.03 -2.87
C ALA A 120 14.72 10.52 -2.03
N ILE A 121 13.46 10.31 -2.49
CA ILE A 121 12.23 10.66 -1.77
C ILE A 121 12.22 10.00 -0.38
N LEU A 122 12.56 8.72 -0.31
CA LEU A 122 12.53 7.93 0.93
C LEU A 122 13.82 8.02 1.75
N GLY A 123 14.84 8.76 1.30
CA GLY A 123 16.12 8.90 1.98
C GLY A 123 16.85 7.58 2.24
N LEU A 124 16.83 6.66 1.26
CA LEU A 124 17.44 5.32 1.38
C LEU A 124 18.93 5.29 0.98
N GLY A 125 19.46 6.42 0.51
CA GLY A 125 20.82 6.55 0.00
C GLY A 125 20.97 6.04 -1.44
N SER A 126 22.14 6.33 -2.04
CA SER A 126 22.45 6.03 -3.44
C SER A 126 22.98 4.62 -3.68
N GLY A 127 22.87 3.72 -2.72
CA GLY A 127 23.37 2.34 -2.82
C GLY A 127 22.34 1.31 -2.37
N PHE A 128 21.07 1.69 -2.32
CA PHE A 128 20.01 0.81 -1.82
C PHE A 128 19.78 -0.36 -2.78
N TYR A 129 19.51 -0.06 -4.05
CA TYR A 129 19.35 -1.06 -5.10
C TYR A 129 20.68 -1.47 -5.72
N PRO A 130 20.84 -2.73 -6.19
CA PRO A 130 22.09 -3.21 -6.77
C PRO A 130 22.61 -2.38 -7.96
N PHE A 131 21.73 -1.86 -8.82
CA PHE A 131 22.15 -1.08 -9.98
C PHE A 131 22.71 0.31 -9.63
N GLN A 132 22.55 0.77 -8.39
CA GLN A 132 23.05 2.06 -7.92
C GLN A 132 24.47 1.97 -7.34
N ARG A 133 25.03 0.75 -7.21
CA ARG A 133 26.26 0.48 -6.46
C ARG A 133 27.52 0.39 -7.34
N ASP A 134 27.51 1.01 -8.53
CA ASP A 134 28.67 1.05 -9.43
C ASP A 134 29.92 1.63 -8.74
#